data_AF-A0A6G8U6C2-F1
#
_entry.id   AF-A0A6G8U6C2-F1
#
_cell.length_a   1.000
_cell.length_b   1.000
_cell.length_c   1.000
_cell.angle_alpha   90.00
_cell.angle_beta   90.00
_cell.angle_gamma   90.00
#
_symmetry.space_group_name_H-M   'P 1'
#
loop_
_entity.id
_entity.type
_entity.pdbx_description
1 polymer ?
#
loop_
_entity_poly.entity_id
_entity_poly.type
_entity_poly.pdbx_seq_one_letter_code
_entity_poly.pdbx_strand_id
1 'polypeptide(L)'
;MSDKAVAALRAHVARLEARVHAMETVLFKLSPSKDVTYLDSVEAVKQFLRKIDIDAMPPHVATFLQERLPSDWRLLCSQHGYRQTFMLLKDDLSIIEARRRLA
;
A
#
# COMPACT_ATOMS: atom_id res chain seq x y z
N MET A 1 35.71 -2.70 16.22
CA MET A 1 34.46 -3.36 16.67
C MET A 1 34.47 -4.79 16.20
N SER A 2 34.07 -5.77 17.01
CA SER A 2 34.06 -7.17 16.57
C SER A 2 32.86 -7.46 15.66
N ASP A 3 33.03 -8.39 14.71
CA ASP A 3 31.96 -8.79 13.78
C ASP A 3 30.69 -9.26 14.48
N LYS A 4 30.83 -9.84 15.68
CA LYS A 4 29.72 -10.24 16.54
C LYS A 4 28.89 -9.03 17.02
N ALA A 5 29.53 -7.91 17.35
CA ALA A 5 28.85 -6.69 17.75
C ALA A 5 28.08 -6.06 16.58
N VAL A 6 28.66 -6.08 15.38
CA VAL A 6 28.00 -5.58 14.16
C VAL A 6 26.80 -6.44 13.78
N ALA A 7 26.91 -7.77 13.84
CA ALA A 7 25.80 -8.68 13.58
C ALA A 7 24.65 -8.51 14.60
N ALA A 8 24.98 -8.36 15.89
CA ALA A 8 24.00 -8.11 16.93
C ALA A 8 23.26 -6.77 16.73
N LEU A 9 23.99 -5.73 16.31
CA LEU A 9 23.40 -4.42 16.01
C LEU A 9 22.46 -4.49 14.80
N ARG A 10 22.86 -5.15 13.71
CA ARG A 10 22.00 -5.36 12.52
C ARG A 10 20.71 -6.11 12.86
N ALA A 11 20.80 -7.17 13.66
CA ALA A 11 19.62 -7.91 14.12
C ALA A 11 18.71 -7.05 15.01
N HIS A 12 19.29 -6.12 15.79
CA HIS A 12 18.51 -5.19 16.59
C HIS A 12 17.79 -4.14 15.73
N VAL A 13 18.47 -3.59 14.73
CA VAL A 13 17.88 -2.66 13.75
C VAL A 13 16.72 -3.32 13.00
N ALA A 14 16.92 -4.52 12.46
CA ALA A 14 15.86 -5.24 11.73
C ALA A 14 14.61 -5.49 12.60
N ARG A 15 14.79 -5.80 13.90
CA ARG A 15 13.68 -5.94 14.85
C ARG A 15 12.97 -4.62 15.13
N LEU A 16 13.71 -3.52 15.22
CA LEU A 16 13.13 -2.19 15.42
C LEU A 16 12.36 -1.75 14.17
N GLU A 17 12.90 -1.96 12.97
CA GLU A 17 12.22 -1.69 11.70
C GLU A 17 10.91 -2.48 11.60
N ALA A 18 10.91 -3.77 11.94
CA ALA A 18 9.70 -4.59 11.97
C ALA A 18 8.65 -4.07 12.97
N ARG A 19 9.09 -3.61 14.15
CA ARG A 19 8.19 -3.02 15.16
C ARG A 19 7.61 -1.69 14.71
N VAL A 20 8.43 -0.81 14.11
CA VAL A 20 7.98 0.45 13.53
C VAL A 20 6.94 0.18 12.44
N HIS A 21 7.21 -0.74 11.52
CA HIS A 21 6.28 -1.12 10.47
C HIS A 21 4.94 -1.65 11.02
N ALA A 22 4.98 -2.47 12.06
CA ALA A 22 3.78 -2.97 12.72
C ALA A 22 2.99 -1.82 13.39
N MET A 23 3.68 -0.88 14.04
CA MET A 23 3.05 0.30 14.63
C MET A 23 2.48 1.25 13.59
N GLU A 24 3.17 1.49 12.47
CA GLU A 24 2.65 2.27 11.34
C GLU A 24 1.39 1.65 10.76
N THR A 25 1.36 0.32 10.60
CA THR A 25 0.18 -0.41 10.14
C THR A 25 -0.99 -0.22 11.10
N VAL A 26 -0.76 -0.32 12.41
CA VAL A 26 -1.79 -0.15 13.43
C VAL A 26 -2.25 1.31 13.51
N LEU A 27 -1.34 2.28 13.49
CA LEU A 27 -1.64 3.71 13.50
C LEU A 27 -2.45 4.10 12.26
N PHE A 28 -2.08 3.62 11.07
CA PHE A 28 -2.83 3.88 9.84
C PHE A 28 -4.22 3.25 9.85
N LYS A 29 -4.39 2.09 10.50
CA LYS A 29 -5.70 1.46 10.71
C LYS A 29 -6.56 2.20 11.74
N LEU A 30 -5.97 2.66 12.84
CA LEU A 30 -6.68 3.33 13.96
C LEU A 30 -6.96 4.80 13.69
N SER A 31 -6.09 5.47 12.95
CA SER A 31 -6.22 6.86 12.55
C SER A 31 -5.58 7.00 11.16
N PRO A 32 -6.28 6.59 10.09
CA PRO A 32 -6.00 7.18 8.79
C PRO A 32 -6.07 8.69 9.07
N SER A 33 -5.01 9.45 8.77
CA SER A 33 -4.83 10.82 9.25
C SER A 33 -6.11 11.65 9.12
N LYS A 34 -6.24 12.77 9.87
CA LYS A 34 -7.42 13.65 9.82
C LYS A 34 -7.88 14.10 8.42
N ASP A 35 -7.08 13.86 7.37
CA ASP A 35 -7.35 14.10 5.95
C ASP A 35 -7.82 12.85 5.15
N VAL A 36 -7.88 11.66 5.77
CA VAL A 36 -8.09 10.33 5.15
C VAL A 36 -9.40 9.70 5.68
N THR A 37 -10.33 10.55 6.10
CA THR A 37 -11.44 10.18 6.99
C THR A 37 -12.40 9.13 6.42
N TYR A 38 -12.44 8.88 5.11
CA TYR A 38 -13.27 7.81 4.53
C TYR A 38 -12.62 7.22 3.28
N LEU A 39 -11.71 6.26 3.45
CA LEU A 39 -11.30 5.34 2.37
C LEU A 39 -12.25 4.14 2.31
N ASP A 40 -13.56 4.38 2.22
CA ASP A 40 -14.59 3.33 2.16
C ASP A 40 -15.12 3.10 0.74
N SER A 41 -14.69 3.93 -0.22
CA SER A 41 -15.10 3.88 -1.62
C SER A 41 -13.89 3.81 -2.56
N VAL A 42 -14.12 3.31 -3.78
CA VAL A 42 -13.11 3.33 -4.86
C VAL A 42 -12.66 4.75 -5.16
N GLU A 43 -13.59 5.69 -5.22
CA GLU A 43 -13.34 7.09 -5.47
C GLU A 43 -12.44 7.71 -4.41
N ALA A 44 -12.60 7.34 -3.14
CA ALA A 44 -11.69 7.78 -2.09
C ALA A 44 -10.28 7.19 -2.27
N VAL A 45 -10.17 5.91 -2.64
CA VAL A 45 -8.87 5.28 -2.96
C VAL A 45 -8.22 5.99 -4.15
N LYS A 46 -8.97 6.31 -5.21
CA LYS A 46 -8.48 7.09 -6.36
C LYS A 46 -7.93 8.45 -5.93
N GLN A 47 -8.69 9.20 -5.14
CA GLN A 47 -8.28 10.51 -4.65
C GLN A 47 -7.00 10.42 -3.80
N PHE A 48 -6.86 9.38 -2.98
CA PHE A 48 -5.65 9.14 -2.21
C PHE A 48 -4.45 8.83 -3.12
N LEU A 49 -4.61 7.91 -4.07
CA LEU A 49 -3.57 7.53 -5.04
C LEU A 49 -3.07 8.72 -5.87
N ARG A 50 -3.93 9.72 -6.13
CA ARG A 50 -3.54 10.95 -6.84
C ARG A 50 -2.60 11.84 -6.02
N LYS A 51 -2.67 11.79 -4.68
CA LYS A 51 -1.89 12.64 -3.77
C LYS A 51 -0.56 12.02 -3.33
N ILE A 52 -0.37 10.73 -3.59
CA ILE A 52 0.82 10.00 -3.15
C ILE A 52 1.66 9.54 -4.33
N ASP A 53 2.94 9.27 -4.04
CA ASP A 53 3.81 8.53 -4.92
C ASP A 53 3.55 7.02 -4.74
N ILE A 54 3.16 6.35 -5.82
CA ILE A 54 2.84 4.92 -5.82
C ILE A 54 4.14 4.10 -5.71
N ASP A 55 5.25 4.59 -6.27
CA ASP A 55 6.53 3.87 -6.28
C ASP A 55 7.20 3.87 -4.89
N ALA A 56 6.90 4.88 -4.07
CA ALA A 56 7.36 5.00 -2.69
C ALA A 56 6.35 4.47 -1.65
N MET A 57 5.25 3.84 -2.09
CA MET A 57 4.19 3.41 -1.19
C MET A 57 4.62 2.25 -0.29
N PRO A 58 4.47 2.35 1.05
CA PRO A 58 4.75 1.22 1.94
C PRO A 58 3.82 0.03 1.66
N PRO A 59 4.32 -1.23 1.76
CA PRO A 59 3.52 -2.43 1.47
C PRO A 59 2.22 -2.53 2.28
N HIS A 60 2.24 -2.15 3.57
CA HIS A 60 1.05 -2.20 4.41
C HIS A 60 -0.05 -1.22 3.96
N VAL A 61 0.33 -0.06 3.40
CA VAL A 61 -0.61 0.91 2.82
C VAL A 61 -1.23 0.31 1.57
N ALA A 62 -0.43 -0.34 0.71
CA ALA A 62 -0.92 -1.00 -0.48
C ALA A 62 -1.93 -2.11 -0.16
N THR A 63 -1.64 -2.97 0.82
CA THR A 63 -2.58 -3.99 1.31
C THR A 63 -3.88 -3.35 1.83
N PHE A 64 -3.76 -2.31 2.64
CA PHE A 64 -4.91 -1.61 3.21
C PHE A 64 -5.81 -0.97 2.16
N LEU A 65 -5.24 -0.37 1.10
CA LEU A 65 -6.00 0.18 -0.02
C LEU A 65 -6.65 -0.93 -0.84
N GLN A 66 -5.92 -2.04 -1.09
CA GLN A 66 -6.45 -3.18 -1.82
C GLN A 66 -7.68 -3.77 -1.12
N GLU A 67 -7.64 -3.96 0.20
CA GLU A 67 -8.77 -4.51 0.97
C GLU A 67 -10.08 -3.70 0.81
N ARG A 68 -9.98 -2.42 0.47
CA ARG A 68 -11.11 -1.51 0.27
C ARG A 68 -11.65 -1.48 -1.15
N LEU A 69 -10.93 -2.07 -2.10
CA LEU A 69 -11.35 -2.10 -3.49
C LEU A 69 -12.41 -3.21 -3.72
N PRO A 70 -13.30 -3.03 -4.71
CA PRO A 70 -14.17 -4.08 -5.22
C PRO A 70 -13.38 -5.34 -5.60
N SER A 71 -14.05 -6.48 -5.57
CA SER A 71 -13.44 -7.79 -5.86
C SER A 71 -12.68 -7.81 -7.18
N ASP A 72 -13.20 -7.16 -8.23
CA ASP A 72 -12.57 -7.13 -9.55
C ASP A 72 -11.21 -6.43 -9.56
N TRP A 73 -11.10 -5.30 -8.86
CA TRP A 73 -9.84 -4.56 -8.72
C TRP A 73 -8.86 -5.29 -7.79
N ARG A 74 -9.37 -5.93 -6.73
CA ARG A 74 -8.56 -6.80 -5.86
C ARG A 74 -7.94 -7.95 -6.64
N LEU A 75 -8.70 -8.54 -7.55
CA LEU A 75 -8.21 -9.62 -8.42
C LEU A 75 -7.08 -9.12 -9.33
N LEU A 76 -7.23 -7.95 -9.95
CA LEU A 76 -6.16 -7.34 -10.76
C LEU A 76 -4.89 -7.08 -9.95
N CYS A 77 -5.02 -6.55 -8.72
CA CYS A 77 -3.86 -6.37 -7.84
C CYS A 77 -3.14 -7.69 -7.56
N SER A 78 -3.88 -8.79 -7.36
CA SER A 78 -3.28 -10.12 -7.11
C SER A 78 -2.64 -10.73 -8.37
N GLN A 79 -3.16 -10.43 -9.56
CA GLN A 79 -2.67 -11.00 -10.82
C GLN A 79 -1.47 -10.23 -11.41
N HIS A 80 -1.51 -8.90 -11.34
CA HIS A 80 -0.55 -8.02 -12.02
C HIS A 80 0.27 -7.15 -11.06
N GLY A 81 -0.06 -7.18 -9.77
CA GLY A 81 0.58 -6.38 -8.74
C GLY A 81 -0.13 -5.05 -8.47
N TYR A 82 0.00 -4.57 -7.23
CA TYR A 82 -0.63 -3.33 -6.76
C TYR A 82 -0.16 -2.10 -7.54
N ARG A 83 1.14 -2.03 -7.91
CA ARG A 83 1.72 -0.88 -8.61
C ARG A 83 1.00 -0.56 -9.92
N GLN A 84 0.97 -1.52 -10.83
CA GLN A 84 0.36 -1.35 -12.16
C GLN A 84 -1.14 -1.07 -12.04
N THR A 85 -1.81 -1.80 -11.14
CA THR A 85 -3.25 -1.67 -10.91
C THR A 85 -3.63 -0.31 -10.34
N PHE A 86 -2.88 0.19 -9.35
CA PHE A 86 -3.11 1.50 -8.75
C PHE A 86 -2.77 2.66 -9.68
N MET A 87 -1.78 2.51 -10.58
CA MET A 87 -1.54 3.51 -11.63
C MET A 87 -2.75 3.66 -12.54
N LEU A 88 -3.33 2.55 -13.01
CA LEU A 88 -4.54 2.59 -13.84
C LEU A 88 -5.73 3.18 -13.09
N LEU A 89 -5.86 2.86 -11.80
CA LEU A 89 -6.91 3.40 -10.96
C LEU A 89 -6.73 4.91 -10.72
N LYS A 90 -5.48 5.39 -10.52
CA LYS A 90 -5.11 6.80 -10.39
C LYS A 90 -5.49 7.61 -11.64
N ASP A 91 -5.25 7.02 -12.80
CA ASP A 91 -5.59 7.55 -14.13
C ASP A 91 -7.10 7.50 -14.45
N ASP A 92 -7.93 7.09 -13.48
CA ASP A 92 -9.40 7.03 -13.56
C ASP A 92 -9.97 6.04 -14.58
N LEU A 93 -9.20 5.01 -14.94
CA LEU A 93 -9.69 3.99 -15.86
C LEU A 93 -10.80 3.15 -15.26
N SER A 94 -11.73 2.73 -16.13
CA SER A 94 -12.73 1.72 -15.77
C SER A 94 -12.09 0.34 -15.60
N ILE A 95 -12.75 -0.54 -14.84
CA ILE A 95 -12.28 -1.93 -14.65
C ILE A 95 -12.16 -2.70 -15.97
N ILE A 96 -13.03 -2.41 -16.94
CA ILE A 96 -13.04 -3.06 -18.26
C ILE A 96 -11.79 -2.66 -19.04
N GLU A 97 -11.43 -1.38 -19.05
CA GLU A 97 -10.23 -0.89 -19.74
C GLU A 97 -8.96 -1.34 -19.03
N ALA A 98 -8.96 -1.35 -17.69
CA ALA A 98 -7.83 -1.84 -16.91
C ALA A 98 -7.52 -3.31 -17.24
N ARG A 99 -8.56 -4.16 -17.31
CA ARG A 99 -8.42 -5.56 -17.74
C ARG A 99 -7.82 -5.68 -19.15
N ARG A 100 -8.26 -4.85 -20.10
CA ARG A 100 -7.72 -4.88 -21.47
C ARG A 100 -6.26 -4.46 -21.56
N ARG A 101 -5.80 -3.56 -20.68
CA ARG A 101 -4.41 -3.09 -20.67
C ARG A 101 -3.45 -4.04 -19.95
N LEU A 102 -3.97 -4.88 -19.05
CA LEU A 102 -3.18 -5.80 -18.24
C LEU A 102 -3.20 -7.26 -18.76
N ALA A 103 -4.13 -7.60 -19.65
CA ALA A 103 -4.18 -8.87 -20.38
C ALA A 103 -3.08 -8.96 -21.45
#